data_AF-A0A954GSG4-F1
#
_entry.id   AF-A0A954GSG4-F1
#
_cell.length_a   1.000
_cell.length_b   1.000
_cell.length_c   1.000
_cell.angle_alpha   90.00
_cell.angle_beta   90.00
_cell.angle_gamma   90.00
#
_symmetry.space_group_name_H-M   'P 1'
#
loop_
_entity.id
_entity.type
_entity.pdbx_description
1 polymer ?
#
loop_
_entity_poly.entity_id
_entity_poly.type
_entity_poly.pdbx_seq_one_letter_code
_entity_poly.pdbx_strand_id
1 'polypeptide(L)'
;MWNRRRFLSDLGQGLSGIALASLLARDGLLAAESSSSAGPLRPVIDPGKPFAPRDSHFPARAKNVVVIFCSGACSHLDTFDYKPELISRHG
;
A
#
# COMPACT_ATOMS: atom_id res chain seq x y z
N MET A 1 15.04 46.31 20.96
CA MET A 1 14.04 46.97 21.84
C MET A 1 12.69 46.29 21.63
N TRP A 2 12.04 45.87 22.72
CA TRP A 2 10.74 45.18 22.67
C TRP A 2 9.62 46.18 22.39
N ASN A 3 8.87 45.97 21.30
CA ASN A 3 7.71 46.80 20.92
C ASN A 3 6.43 46.08 21.34
N ARG A 4 5.42 46.81 21.85
CA ARG A 4 4.11 46.28 22.26
C ARG A 4 3.46 45.37 21.22
N ARG A 5 3.57 45.74 19.94
CA ARG A 5 3.05 44.92 18.83
C ARG A 5 3.71 43.54 18.84
N ARG A 6 5.04 43.49 18.96
CA ARG A 6 5.81 42.25 18.95
C ARG A 6 5.47 41.39 20.16
N PHE A 7 5.38 41.99 21.35
CA PHE A 7 4.97 41.29 22.57
C PHE A 7 3.56 40.65 22.45
N LEU A 8 2.58 41.38 21.93
CA LEU A 8 1.22 40.85 21.75
C LEU A 8 1.16 39.77 20.66
N SER A 9 1.94 39.92 19.58
CA SER A 9 2.06 38.88 18.54
C SER A 9 2.69 37.59 19.09
N ASP A 10 3.77 37.69 19.86
CA ASP A 10 4.47 36.55 20.43
C ASP A 10 3.58 35.80 21.44
N LEU A 11 2.87 36.54 22.32
CA LEU A 11 1.90 35.95 23.24
C LEU A 11 0.73 35.26 22.54
N GLY A 12 0.18 35.88 21.49
CA GLY A 12 -0.94 35.33 20.72
C GLY A 12 -0.56 34.01 20.04
N GLN A 13 0.64 33.92 19.47
CA GLN A 13 1.16 32.69 18.87
C GLN A 13 1.36 31.58 19.91
N GLY A 14 1.95 31.90 21.07
CA GLY A 14 2.16 30.93 22.15
C GLY A 14 0.86 30.36 22.73
N LEU A 15 -0.10 31.23 23.07
CA LEU A 15 -1.40 30.83 23.59
C LEU A 15 -2.21 30.02 22.57
N SER A 16 -2.18 30.41 21.29
CA SER A 16 -2.86 29.66 20.23
C SER A 16 -2.28 28.26 20.06
N GLY A 17 -0.94 28.10 20.14
CA GLY A 17 -0.28 26.80 20.10
C GLY A 17 -0.70 25.88 21.25
N ILE A 18 -0.77 26.41 22.49
CA ILE A 18 -1.22 25.66 23.67
C ILE A 18 -2.70 25.27 23.53
N ALA A 19 -3.55 26.19 23.08
CA ALA A 19 -4.97 25.94 22.88
C ALA A 19 -5.21 24.84 21.82
N LEU A 20 -4.51 24.91 20.69
CA LEU A 20 -4.58 23.92 19.63
C LEU A 20 -4.07 22.56 20.11
N ALA A 21 -2.94 22.51 20.82
CA ALA A 21 -2.42 21.28 21.40
C ALA A 21 -3.41 20.63 22.38
N SER A 22 -4.11 21.44 23.19
CA SER A 22 -5.16 20.97 24.11
C SER A 22 -6.38 20.40 23.36
N LEU A 23 -6.81 21.02 22.27
CA LEU A 23 -7.89 20.49 21.43
C LEU A 23 -7.49 19.18 20.75
N LEU A 24 -6.31 19.12 20.12
CA LEU A 24 -5.79 17.88 19.53
C LEU A 24 -5.63 16.77 20.58
N ALA A 25 -5.27 17.10 21.83
CA ALA A 25 -5.18 16.13 22.90
C ALA A 25 -6.55 15.53 23.23
N ARG A 26 -7.57 16.39 23.34
CA ARG A 26 -8.96 16.00 23.61
C ARG A 26 -9.54 15.13 22.50
N ASP A 27 -9.20 15.46 21.26
CA ASP A 27 -9.67 14.74 20.07
C ASP A 27 -8.83 13.48 19.77
N GLY A 28 -7.78 13.19 20.55
CA GLY A 28 -6.89 12.05 20.33
C GLY A 28 -6.02 12.17 19.08
N LEU A 29 -5.82 13.39 18.57
CA LEU A 29 -5.07 13.69 17.35
C LEU A 29 -3.61 14.10 17.60
N LEU A 30 -3.18 14.23 18.86
CA LEU A 30 -1.77 14.46 19.18
C LEU A 30 -0.91 13.27 18.72
N ALA A 31 -0.04 13.52 17.75
CA ALA A 31 0.79 12.49 17.12
C ALA A 31 -0.01 11.33 16.50
N ALA A 32 -1.30 11.54 16.20
CA ALA A 32 -2.04 10.60 15.38
C ALA A 32 -1.34 10.52 14.02
N GLU A 33 -0.95 9.31 13.61
CA GLU A 33 -0.63 9.06 12.22
C GLU A 33 -1.84 9.52 11.42
N SER A 34 -1.63 10.42 10.46
CA SER A 34 -2.66 10.92 9.59
C SER A 34 -3.39 9.74 8.94
N SER A 35 -4.53 9.34 9.49
CA SER A 35 -5.49 8.45 8.85
C SER A 35 -6.11 9.08 7.60
N SER A 36 -5.71 10.32 7.25
CA SER A 36 -6.00 10.91 5.96
C SER A 36 -5.36 10.07 4.86
N SER A 37 -6.24 9.45 4.09
CA SER A 37 -6.10 8.67 2.87
C SER A 37 -5.37 9.37 1.70
N ALA A 38 -4.27 10.08 1.96
CA ALA A 38 -3.45 10.79 0.98
C ALA A 38 -1.97 10.42 1.01
N GLY A 39 -1.56 9.49 1.88
CA GLY A 39 -0.27 8.81 1.75
C GLY A 39 -0.37 7.62 0.78
N PRO A 40 0.72 7.22 0.09
CA PRO A 40 0.72 5.94 -0.62
C PRO A 40 0.35 4.85 0.37
N LEU A 41 -0.55 3.95 -0.04
CA LEU A 41 -1.07 2.87 0.79
C LEU A 41 0.08 1.97 1.22
N ARG A 42 0.70 2.27 2.36
CA ARG A 42 1.81 1.50 2.92
C ARG A 42 1.20 0.44 3.82
N PRO A 43 1.38 -0.86 3.50
CA PRO A 43 0.97 -1.89 4.42
C PRO A 43 1.80 -1.74 5.70
N VAL A 44 1.17 -1.87 6.86
CA VAL A 44 1.89 -2.00 8.13
C VAL A 44 2.69 -3.30 8.07
N ILE A 45 4.01 -3.22 8.20
CA ILE A 45 4.91 -4.38 8.18
C ILE A 45 5.43 -4.62 9.59
N ASP A 46 5.09 -5.76 10.17
CA ASP A 46 5.72 -6.24 11.40
C ASP A 46 7.16 -6.68 11.10
N PRO A 47 8.20 -6.00 11.64
CA PRO A 47 9.58 -6.37 11.40
C PRO A 47 9.93 -7.76 11.96
N GLY A 48 9.19 -8.28 12.95
CA GLY A 48 9.37 -9.64 13.46
C GLY A 48 8.80 -10.72 12.54
N LYS A 49 7.89 -10.37 11.63
CA LYS A 49 7.22 -11.28 10.68
C LYS A 49 6.98 -10.61 9.32
N PRO A 50 8.04 -10.26 8.56
CA PRO A 50 7.91 -9.49 7.32
C PRO A 50 7.09 -10.21 6.22
N PHE A 51 7.00 -11.54 6.29
CA PHE A 51 6.28 -12.38 5.32
C PHE A 51 4.94 -12.91 5.82
N ALA A 52 4.42 -12.40 6.95
CA ALA A 52 3.09 -12.79 7.42
C ALA A 52 2.01 -12.45 6.38
N PRO A 53 0.92 -13.26 6.31
CA PRO A 53 -0.28 -12.90 5.56
C PRO A 53 -0.78 -11.52 5.98
N ARG A 54 -1.26 -10.75 5.01
CA ARG A 54 -1.77 -9.39 5.21
C ARG A 54 -3.25 -9.34 4.89
N ASP A 55 -3.94 -8.41 5.52
CA ASP A 55 -5.32 -8.11 5.17
C ASP A 55 -5.40 -7.58 3.74
N SER A 56 -6.37 -8.08 2.98
CA SER A 56 -6.63 -7.61 1.62
C SER A 56 -7.35 -6.26 1.64
N HIS A 57 -7.11 -5.42 0.63
CA HIS A 57 -7.80 -4.12 0.54
C HIS A 57 -9.32 -4.28 0.36
N PHE A 58 -9.75 -5.41 -0.20
CA PHE A 58 -11.15 -5.75 -0.43
C PHE A 58 -11.47 -7.10 0.19
N PRO A 59 -12.74 -7.35 0.58
CA PRO A 59 -13.15 -8.66 1.05
C PRO A 59 -12.90 -9.71 -0.03
N ALA A 60 -12.29 -10.83 0.36
CA ALA A 60 -12.05 -11.94 -0.54
C ALA A 60 -13.39 -12.52 -1.01
N ARG A 61 -13.62 -12.52 -2.33
CA ARG A 61 -14.83 -13.09 -2.93
C ARG A 61 -14.85 -14.62 -2.91
N ALA A 62 -13.68 -15.24 -2.77
CA ALA A 62 -13.50 -16.69 -2.72
C ALA A 62 -12.56 -17.05 -1.57
N LYS A 63 -12.82 -18.18 -0.91
CA LYS A 63 -12.01 -18.68 0.22
C LYS A 63 -10.83 -19.54 -0.25
N ASN A 64 -11.03 -20.30 -1.32
CA ASN A 64 -10.04 -21.23 -1.88
C ASN A 64 -9.92 -20.99 -3.39
N VAL A 65 -8.70 -21.03 -3.92
CA VAL A 65 -8.41 -20.91 -5.35
C VAL A 65 -7.60 -22.14 -5.77
N VAL A 66 -8.07 -22.87 -6.77
CA VAL A 66 -7.31 -23.95 -7.41
C VAL A 66 -6.78 -23.41 -8.74
N VAL A 67 -5.46 -23.28 -8.86
CA VAL A 67 -4.81 -22.93 -10.12
C VAL A 67 -4.43 -24.22 -10.83
N ILE A 68 -5.20 -24.58 -11.85
CA ILE A 68 -4.84 -25.70 -12.73
C ILE A 68 -3.98 -25.13 -13.85
N PHE A 69 -2.67 -25.27 -13.71
CA PHE A 69 -1.74 -24.94 -14.79
C PHE A 69 -1.55 -26.18 -15.67
N CYS A 70 -2.28 -26.24 -16.79
CA CYS A 70 -2.08 -27.25 -17.81
C CYS A 70 -0.84 -26.88 -18.64
N SER A 71 0.35 -27.34 -18.22
CA SER A 71 1.56 -27.18 -19.01
C SER A 71 1.47 -28.03 -20.28
N GLY A 72 1.25 -27.39 -21.42
CA GLY A 72 1.10 -28.06 -22.70
C GLY A 72 -0.10 -27.52 -23.47
N ALA A 73 -0.01 -26.28 -23.93
CA ALA A 73 -0.69 -25.96 -25.18
C ALA A 73 0.02 -26.74 -26.30
N CYS A 74 -0.68 -27.13 -27.37
CA CYS A 74 0.02 -27.60 -28.57
C CYS A 74 1.03 -26.52 -28.96
N SER A 75 2.32 -26.89 -29.03
CA SER A 75 3.29 -25.96 -29.59
C SER A 75 2.87 -25.65 -31.03
N HIS A 76 3.33 -24.53 -31.60
CA HIS A 76 3.15 -24.31 -33.04
C HIS A 76 3.75 -25.45 -33.88
N LEU A 77 4.66 -26.27 -33.32
CA LEU A 77 5.17 -27.50 -33.94
C LEU A 77 4.16 -28.65 -33.87
N ASP A 78 3.41 -28.77 -32.77
CA ASP A 78 2.40 -29.82 -32.53
C ASP A 78 1.04 -29.57 -33.21
N THR A 79 0.84 -28.40 -33.84
CA THR A 79 -0.34 -28.14 -34.67
C THR A 79 -0.30 -28.98 -35.96
N PHE A 80 -1.48 -29.38 -36.46
CA PHE A 80 -1.74 -30.28 -37.60
C PHE A 80 -1.21 -29.83 -38.99
N ASP A 81 -0.28 -28.90 -39.05
CA ASP A 81 0.39 -28.53 -40.29
C ASP A 81 1.42 -29.57 -40.66
N TYR A 82 1.30 -30.12 -41.87
CA TYR A 82 2.26 -31.05 -42.42
C TYR A 82 3.63 -30.37 -42.60
N LYS A 83 4.64 -30.83 -41.86
CA LYS A 83 6.00 -30.26 -41.82
C LYS A 83 7.04 -31.27 -42.33
N PRO A 84 7.24 -31.35 -43.66
CA PRO A 84 8.12 -32.37 -44.25
C PRO A 84 9.58 -32.25 -43.81
N GLU A 85 10.08 -31.03 -43.59
CA GLU A 85 11.46 -30.81 -43.14
C GLU A 85 11.72 -31.30 -41.71
N LEU A 86 10.72 -31.16 -40.83
CA LEU A 86 10.80 -31.63 -39.44
C LEU A 86 10.79 -33.17 -39.38
N ILE A 87 9.93 -33.79 -40.19
CA ILE A 87 9.85 -35.25 -40.37
C ILE A 87 11.18 -35.81 -40.89
N SER A 88 11.79 -35.12 -41.86
CA SER A 88 13.09 -35.50 -42.44
C SER A 88 14.23 -35.48 -41.40
N ARG A 89 14.15 -34.61 -40.39
CA ARG A 89 15.17 -34.44 -39.35
C ARG A 89 14.94 -35.31 -38.10
N HIS A 90 13.93 -36.18 -38.11
CA HIS A 90 13.55 -37.06 -37.00
C HIS A 90 13.15 -36.33 -35.69
N GLY A 91 12.63 -35.11 -35.80
CA GLY A 91 12.21 -34.31 -34.64
C GLY A 91 12.66 -32.87 -34.73
#